data_AF-A0AA35UA02-F1
#
_entry.id   AF-A0AA35UA02-F1
#
_cell.length_a   1.000
_cell.length_b   1.000
_cell.length_c   1.000
_cell.angle_alpha   90.00
_cell.angle_beta   90.00
_cell.angle_gamma   90.00
#
_symmetry.space_group_name_H-M   'P 1'
#
loop_
_entity.id
_entity.type
_entity.pdbx_description
1 polymer ?
#
loop_
_entity_poly.entity_id
_entity_poly.type
_entity_poly.pdbx_seq_one_letter_code
_entity_poly.pdbx_strand_id
1 'polypeptide(L)'
;MDWILLGKVVVTLFALAGGIATVMRRADWLFCLFLVSTGFGGFYMYAGTIWQPYKVVGLWALSYILFLDQRWIKRLKGPEALLWWASLFWLLIACGLGYLIEAPIEETSLELQGKALRPLVQWYAYASALCLVPLAVLGLACRHARRRLFEVYVVTGAVVCLGGYVQWLSFRMGFEFMPIVRLNGETQIGAFAVGQQVVQRVNSFAGEPKGLGLFLMPLFWIALLGRTAPGRERRWWASYWFAAAVGLLIVLTYSTAALIALVLSAFLMVVLLGSRMRRLLVPLGLLAALGAGFTLLSPGAASDSEFLEALRVRTVDRLDESLGERLETEALDYMTEEKPYLLPSGLGIGMYSYHLPGLRHAWGVEPIDSGWVTWLLDIGLIGTFLLVGFFAVVFMRSLRRMPRAERGEHAHIACILAALLSAACMNAGTGAILQMMLWAGAALAYAPKKHIYASSVRPRPSLDSLVQFRPPV
;
A
#
# COMPACT_ATOMS: atom_id res chain seq x y z
N MET A 1 9.61 23.38 13.50
CA MET A 1 9.11 23.41 12.11
C MET A 1 7.62 23.13 12.14
N ASP A 2 6.80 23.89 11.41
CA ASP A 2 5.36 23.66 11.37
C ASP A 2 5.01 22.50 10.42
N TRP A 3 4.92 21.30 10.98
CA TRP A 3 4.59 20.07 10.24
C TRP A 3 3.17 20.07 9.68
N ILE A 4 2.24 20.82 10.28
CA ILE A 4 0.86 20.94 9.80
C ILE A 4 0.84 21.78 8.53
N LEU A 5 1.52 22.93 8.54
CA LEU A 5 1.68 23.76 7.34
C LEU A 5 2.38 22.98 6.22
N LEU A 6 3.45 22.26 6.54
CA LEU A 6 4.15 21.42 5.57
C LEU A 6 3.24 20.32 5.00
N GLY A 7 2.40 19.69 5.83
CA GLY A 7 1.38 18.74 5.41
C GLY A 7 0.43 19.33 4.37
N LYS A 8 -0.11 20.53 4.62
CA LYS A 8 -0.98 21.26 3.66
C LYS A 8 -0.27 21.56 2.35
N VAL A 9 0.98 22.01 2.40
CA VAL A 9 1.78 22.30 1.20
C VAL A 9 1.98 21.03 0.38
N VAL A 10 2.42 19.93 1.00
CA VAL A 10 2.65 18.66 0.31
C VAL A 10 1.36 18.14 -0.32
N VAL A 11 0.25 18.11 0.41
CA VAL A 11 -1.05 17.67 -0.13
C VAL A 11 -1.48 18.53 -1.32
N THR A 12 -1.31 19.86 -1.24
CA THR A 12 -1.64 20.79 -2.32
C THR A 12 -0.78 20.53 -3.57
N LEU A 13 0.51 20.28 -3.41
CA LEU A 13 1.40 19.95 -4.52
C LEU A 13 0.99 18.65 -5.22
N PHE A 14 0.62 17.61 -4.46
CA PHE A 14 0.08 16.37 -5.03
C PHE A 14 -1.27 16.60 -5.73
N ALA A 15 -2.12 17.47 -5.21
CA ALA A 15 -3.37 17.88 -5.85
C ALA A 15 -3.12 18.53 -7.21
N LEU A 16 -2.22 19.51 -7.27
CA LEU A 16 -1.87 20.23 -8.49
C LEU A 16 -1.22 19.30 -9.52
N ALA A 17 -0.26 18.46 -9.09
CA ALA A 17 0.39 17.48 -9.95
C ALA A 17 -0.61 16.45 -10.52
N GLY A 18 -1.58 16.00 -9.71
CA GLY A 18 -2.65 15.11 -10.14
C GLY A 18 -3.57 15.77 -11.18
N GLY A 19 -3.95 17.02 -10.95
CA GLY A 19 -4.71 17.83 -11.91
C GLY A 19 -3.96 18.01 -13.24
N ILE A 20 -2.68 18.37 -13.20
CA ILE A 20 -1.84 18.53 -14.40
C ILE A 20 -1.75 17.20 -15.17
N ALA A 21 -1.45 16.09 -14.51
CA ALA A 21 -1.37 14.78 -15.16
C ALA A 21 -2.71 14.38 -15.81
N THR A 22 -3.83 14.74 -15.18
CA THR A 22 -5.19 14.48 -15.67
C THR A 22 -5.51 15.31 -16.91
N VAL A 23 -5.24 16.62 -16.88
CA VAL A 23 -5.43 17.54 -18.01
C VAL A 23 -4.56 17.14 -19.21
N MET A 24 -3.31 16.75 -18.96
CA MET A 24 -2.39 16.26 -20.00
C MET A 24 -2.73 14.86 -20.51
N ARG A 25 -3.75 14.20 -19.94
CA ARG A 25 -4.17 12.83 -20.23
C ARG A 25 -3.04 11.79 -20.12
N ARG A 26 -2.22 11.93 -19.07
CA ARG A 26 -1.05 11.09 -18.79
C ARG A 26 -1.34 10.08 -17.68
N ALA A 27 -2.00 8.99 -18.05
CA ALA A 27 -2.26 7.87 -17.14
C ALA A 27 -0.97 7.29 -16.52
N ASP A 28 0.15 7.31 -17.26
CA ASP A 28 1.46 6.88 -16.78
C ASP A 28 1.98 7.78 -15.66
N TRP A 29 1.82 9.10 -15.80
CA TRP A 29 2.23 10.06 -14.78
C TRP A 29 1.34 9.98 -13.55
N LEU A 30 0.03 9.84 -13.73
CA LEU A 30 -0.92 9.74 -12.63
C LEU A 30 -0.68 8.47 -11.79
N PHE A 31 -0.38 7.34 -12.46
CA PHE A 31 0.00 6.11 -11.78
C PHE A 31 1.34 6.24 -11.02
N CYS A 32 2.35 6.88 -11.62
CA CYS A 32 3.62 7.18 -10.96
C CYS A 32 3.43 8.11 -9.75
N LEU A 33 2.61 9.15 -9.90
CA LEU A 33 2.32 10.10 -8.83
C LEU A 33 1.62 9.41 -7.66
N PHE A 34 0.70 8.48 -7.95
CA PHE A 34 0.05 7.69 -6.91
C PHE A 34 1.08 6.86 -6.12
N LEU A 35 2.01 6.18 -6.79
CA LEU A 35 3.11 5.45 -6.13
C LEU A 35 3.93 6.35 -5.21
N VAL A 36 4.36 7.51 -5.71
CA VAL A 36 5.12 8.48 -4.91
C VAL A 36 4.31 8.87 -3.69
N SER A 37 3.04 9.23 -3.87
CA SER A 37 2.16 9.73 -2.81
C SER A 37 1.93 8.73 -1.66
N THR A 38 2.06 7.41 -1.90
CA THR A 38 1.97 6.40 -0.83
C THR A 38 3.15 6.45 0.15
N GLY A 39 4.32 6.93 -0.28
CA GLY A 39 5.49 7.10 0.59
C GLY A 39 5.44 8.35 1.48
N PHE A 40 4.52 9.27 1.20
CA PHE A 40 4.37 10.56 1.88
C PHE A 40 3.08 10.64 2.73
N GLY A 41 2.54 9.50 3.15
CA GLY A 41 1.27 9.40 3.87
C GLY A 41 1.20 10.15 5.21
N GLY A 42 2.34 10.51 5.78
CA GLY A 42 2.41 11.30 7.02
C GLY A 42 2.14 12.78 6.83
N PHE A 43 2.23 13.27 5.60
CA PHE A 43 1.85 14.64 5.25
C PHE A 43 0.39 14.67 4.89
N TYR A 44 -0.48 14.99 5.84
CA TYR A 44 -1.91 15.06 5.59
C TYR A 44 -2.49 16.41 6.02
N MET A 45 -3.68 16.71 5.52
CA MET A 45 -4.50 17.82 5.99
C MET A 45 -5.86 17.33 6.45
N TYR A 46 -6.44 18.01 7.43
CA TYR A 46 -7.79 17.76 7.88
C TYR A 46 -8.76 18.71 7.15
N ALA A 47 -9.76 18.13 6.48
CA ALA A 47 -10.87 18.87 5.87
C ALA A 47 -12.12 17.97 5.89
N GLY A 48 -12.80 17.94 7.04
CA GLY A 48 -13.91 17.03 7.40
C GLY A 48 -13.53 15.54 7.49
N THR A 49 -12.47 15.13 6.81
CA THR A 49 -11.79 13.84 6.91
C THR A 49 -10.28 14.03 6.70
N ILE A 50 -9.49 12.97 6.93
CA ILE A 50 -8.05 12.98 6.64
C ILE A 50 -7.84 12.90 5.14
N TRP A 51 -7.17 13.90 4.58
CA TRP A 51 -6.69 13.94 3.21
C TRP A 51 -5.19 13.69 3.17
N GLN A 52 -4.83 12.45 2.86
CA GLN A 52 -3.46 12.04 2.57
C GLN A 52 -3.15 12.25 1.09
N PRO A 53 -1.87 12.36 0.71
CA PRO A 53 -1.48 12.66 -0.67
C PRO A 53 -2.04 11.64 -1.65
N TYR A 54 -2.01 10.36 -1.28
CA TYR A 54 -2.55 9.29 -2.12
C TYR A 54 -4.07 9.34 -2.27
N LYS A 55 -4.83 9.88 -1.30
CA LYS A 55 -6.28 10.06 -1.45
C LYS A 55 -6.55 11.13 -2.50
N VAL A 56 -5.86 12.27 -2.42
CA VAL A 56 -6.04 13.36 -3.39
C VAL A 56 -5.63 12.93 -4.81
N VAL A 57 -4.51 12.22 -4.96
CA VAL A 57 -4.13 11.65 -6.26
C VAL A 57 -5.13 10.58 -6.71
N GLY A 58 -5.67 9.79 -5.77
CA GLY A 58 -6.74 8.82 -6.00
C GLY A 58 -8.02 9.45 -6.55
N LEU A 59 -8.39 10.66 -6.10
CA LEU A 59 -9.52 11.41 -6.66
C LEU A 59 -9.30 11.69 -8.16
N TRP A 60 -8.14 12.24 -8.51
CA TRP A 60 -7.78 12.50 -9.90
C TRP A 60 -7.73 11.22 -10.74
N ALA A 61 -7.18 10.14 -10.19
CA ALA A 61 -7.17 8.82 -10.82
C ALA A 61 -8.58 8.31 -11.12
N LEU A 62 -9.49 8.39 -10.15
CA LEU A 62 -10.88 7.99 -10.30
C LEU A 62 -11.58 8.83 -11.38
N SER A 63 -11.45 10.16 -11.31
CA SER A 63 -12.02 11.07 -12.31
C SER A 63 -11.48 10.80 -13.72
N TYR A 64 -10.18 10.53 -13.85
CA TYR A 64 -9.55 10.20 -15.14
C TYR A 64 -10.14 8.93 -15.76
N ILE A 65 -10.31 7.88 -14.94
CA ILE A 65 -10.83 6.58 -15.37
C ILE A 65 -12.31 6.62 -15.72
N LEU A 66 -13.11 7.41 -15.00
CA LEU A 66 -14.55 7.53 -15.23
C LEU A 66 -14.87 8.41 -16.44
N PHE A 67 -14.22 9.57 -16.55
CA PHE A 67 -14.65 10.64 -17.47
C PHE A 67 -13.75 10.86 -18.69
N LEU A 68 -12.46 10.51 -18.65
CA LEU A 68 -11.51 10.92 -19.69
C LEU A 68 -11.01 9.81 -20.60
N ASP A 69 -10.70 8.62 -20.09
CA ASP A 69 -10.12 7.54 -20.90
C ASP A 69 -10.73 6.18 -20.62
N GLN A 70 -11.84 5.86 -21.29
CA GLN A 70 -12.54 4.58 -21.12
C GLN A 70 -11.90 3.41 -21.90
N ARG A 71 -10.71 3.58 -22.51
CA ARG A 71 -10.03 2.49 -23.23
C ARG A 71 -9.65 1.32 -22.33
N TRP A 72 -9.61 1.53 -21.01
CA TRP A 72 -9.35 0.47 -20.04
C TRP A 72 -10.41 -0.65 -20.11
N ILE A 73 -11.67 -0.32 -20.41
CA ILE A 73 -12.77 -1.30 -20.51
C ILE A 73 -12.44 -2.34 -21.59
N LYS A 74 -11.92 -1.88 -22.74
CA LYS A 74 -11.51 -2.78 -23.83
C LYS A 74 -10.23 -3.57 -23.50
N ARG A 75 -9.43 -3.12 -22.54
CA ARG A 75 -8.14 -3.73 -22.17
C ARG A 75 -8.27 -4.72 -21.01
N LEU A 76 -9.21 -4.52 -20.10
CA LEU A 76 -9.48 -5.39 -18.97
C LEU A 76 -10.46 -6.49 -19.42
N LYS A 77 -9.95 -7.70 -19.65
CA LYS A 77 -10.74 -8.84 -20.15
C LYS A 77 -10.39 -10.12 -19.39
N GLY A 78 -11.30 -11.09 -19.43
CA GLY A 78 -11.13 -12.40 -18.81
C GLY A 78 -11.75 -12.51 -17.42
N PRO A 79 -11.54 -13.63 -16.71
CA PRO A 79 -12.04 -13.86 -15.36
C PRO A 79 -11.56 -12.80 -14.36
N GLU A 80 -10.35 -12.26 -14.52
CA GLU A 80 -9.87 -11.12 -13.74
C GLU A 80 -10.78 -9.89 -13.87
N ALA A 81 -11.30 -9.61 -15.06
CA ALA A 81 -12.21 -8.50 -15.31
C ALA A 81 -13.59 -8.77 -14.71
N LEU A 82 -14.09 -10.00 -14.84
CA LEU A 82 -15.38 -10.41 -14.26
C LEU A 82 -15.38 -10.23 -12.74
N LEU A 83 -14.34 -10.72 -12.06
CA LEU A 83 -14.21 -10.59 -10.61
C LEU A 83 -14.06 -9.12 -10.19
N TRP A 84 -13.30 -8.32 -10.94
CA TRP A 84 -13.20 -6.88 -10.67
C TRP A 84 -14.55 -6.16 -10.78
N TRP A 85 -15.32 -6.45 -11.84
CA TRP A 85 -16.67 -5.90 -12.00
C TRP A 85 -17.64 -6.38 -10.92
N ALA A 86 -17.57 -7.66 -10.56
CA ALA A 86 -18.36 -8.23 -9.48
C ALA A 86 -18.03 -7.57 -8.13
N SER A 87 -16.74 -7.33 -7.83
CA SER A 87 -16.32 -6.58 -6.64
C SER A 87 -16.85 -5.15 -6.66
N LEU A 88 -16.76 -4.44 -7.79
CA LEU A 88 -17.29 -3.08 -7.91
C LEU A 88 -18.81 -3.04 -7.70
N PHE A 89 -19.54 -3.97 -8.31
CA PHE A 89 -20.98 -4.10 -8.14
C PHE A 89 -21.35 -4.41 -6.69
N TRP A 90 -20.63 -5.33 -6.07
CA TRP A 90 -20.84 -5.68 -4.66
C TRP A 90 -20.55 -4.51 -3.72
N LEU A 91 -19.54 -3.68 -4.00
CA LEU A 91 -19.30 -2.46 -3.22
C LEU A 91 -20.46 -1.47 -3.31
N LEU A 92 -21.14 -1.37 -4.44
CA LEU A 92 -22.35 -0.55 -4.55
C LEU A 92 -23.48 -1.12 -3.68
N ILE A 93 -23.65 -2.44 -3.69
CA ILE A 93 -24.60 -3.12 -2.79
C ILE A 93 -24.25 -2.85 -1.34
N ALA A 94 -23.00 -3.07 -0.93
CA ALA A 94 -22.54 -2.87 0.44
C ALA A 94 -22.62 -1.40 0.89
N CYS A 95 -22.46 -0.43 -0.03
CA CYS A 95 -22.75 0.97 0.25
C CYS A 95 -24.25 1.19 0.52
N GLY A 96 -25.13 0.57 -0.26
CA GLY A 96 -26.58 0.61 -0.04
C GLY A 96 -26.97 -0.05 1.29
N LEU A 97 -26.39 -1.21 1.61
CA LEU A 97 -26.58 -1.89 2.88
C LEU A 97 -26.17 -1.02 4.08
N GLY A 98 -25.13 -0.19 3.94
CA GLY A 98 -24.74 0.75 5.00
C GLY A 98 -25.81 1.78 5.36
N TYR A 99 -26.80 2.00 4.50
CA TYR A 99 -27.98 2.82 4.77
C TYR A 99 -29.21 2.03 5.21
N LEU A 100 -29.27 0.75 4.85
CA LEU A 100 -30.43 -0.11 5.13
C LEU A 100 -30.29 -0.84 6.47
N ILE A 101 -29.07 -1.19 6.85
CA ILE A 101 -28.80 -1.87 8.12
C ILE A 101 -28.79 -0.82 9.23
N GLU A 102 -29.70 -0.98 10.17
CA GLU A 102 -29.82 -0.06 11.30
C GLU A 102 -28.61 -0.19 12.23
N ALA A 103 -27.83 0.88 12.31
CA ALA A 103 -26.72 0.95 13.24
C ALA A 103 -27.20 1.33 14.65
N PRO A 104 -26.87 0.54 15.68
CA PRO A 104 -27.41 0.68 17.04
C PRO A 104 -26.93 1.96 17.77
N ILE A 105 -25.85 2.59 17.30
CA ILE A 105 -25.25 3.75 17.96
C ILE A 105 -25.59 5.02 17.17
N GLU A 106 -26.28 5.98 17.80
CA GLU A 106 -26.80 7.19 17.15
C GLU A 106 -25.86 8.40 17.17
N GLU A 107 -24.88 8.47 18.07
CA GLU A 107 -24.15 9.74 18.28
C GLU A 107 -23.42 10.26 17.03
N THR A 108 -23.50 11.58 16.85
CA THR A 108 -23.00 12.30 15.69
C THR A 108 -21.52 12.65 15.85
N SER A 109 -20.67 11.97 15.07
CA SER A 109 -19.35 12.52 14.72
C SER A 109 -19.51 13.69 13.74
N LEU A 110 -18.44 14.45 13.49
CA LEU A 110 -18.39 15.51 12.46
C LEU A 110 -19.06 15.07 11.15
N GLU A 111 -19.75 15.99 10.46
CA GLU A 111 -20.72 15.69 9.39
C GLU A 111 -20.26 14.62 8.37
N LEU A 112 -19.00 14.68 7.88
CA LEU A 112 -18.46 13.71 6.91
C LEU A 112 -18.13 12.33 7.49
N GLN A 113 -17.90 12.22 8.80
CA GLN A 113 -17.71 10.94 9.50
C GLN A 113 -19.02 10.39 10.04
N GLY A 114 -20.07 11.21 10.11
CA GLY A 114 -21.40 10.84 10.59
C GLY A 114 -22.03 9.67 9.83
N LYS A 115 -22.93 8.95 10.50
CA LYS A 115 -23.66 7.78 9.97
C LYS A 115 -24.24 8.00 8.57
N ALA A 116 -24.72 9.21 8.28
CA ALA A 116 -25.31 9.57 7.00
C ALA A 116 -24.32 9.71 5.83
N LEU A 117 -23.04 10.06 6.07
CA LEU A 117 -22.05 10.26 5.00
C LEU A 117 -20.95 9.21 5.01
N ARG A 118 -20.81 8.46 6.10
CA ARG A 118 -19.78 7.44 6.28
C ARG A 118 -19.76 6.39 5.15
N PRO A 119 -20.90 5.80 4.71
CA PRO A 119 -20.88 4.85 3.61
C PRO A 119 -20.31 5.43 2.32
N LEU A 120 -20.59 6.71 2.01
CA LEU A 120 -20.08 7.36 0.81
C LEU A 120 -18.58 7.66 0.90
N VAL A 121 -18.11 8.14 2.06
CA VAL A 121 -16.68 8.41 2.28
C VAL A 121 -15.86 7.13 2.15
N GLN A 122 -16.35 6.04 2.73
CA GLN A 122 -15.66 4.76 2.67
C GLN A 122 -15.83 4.09 1.29
N TRP A 123 -16.98 4.25 0.61
CA TRP A 123 -17.13 3.84 -0.79
C TRP A 123 -16.11 4.54 -1.69
N TYR A 124 -15.88 5.85 -1.50
CA TYR A 124 -14.85 6.58 -2.22
C TYR A 124 -13.45 6.00 -1.99
N ALA A 125 -13.12 5.57 -0.77
CA ALA A 125 -11.83 4.94 -0.47
C ALA A 125 -11.67 3.61 -1.21
N TYR A 126 -12.69 2.74 -1.20
CA TYR A 126 -12.69 1.48 -1.96
C TYR A 126 -12.68 1.69 -3.48
N ALA A 127 -13.47 2.64 -3.98
CA ALA A 127 -13.52 2.98 -5.41
C ALA A 127 -12.16 3.52 -5.89
N SER A 128 -11.52 4.37 -5.08
CA SER A 128 -10.16 4.87 -5.34
C SER A 128 -9.14 3.73 -5.35
N ALA A 129 -9.29 2.72 -4.50
CA ALA A 129 -8.44 1.54 -4.54
C ALA A 129 -8.65 0.71 -5.81
N LEU A 130 -9.91 0.40 -6.15
CA LEU A 130 -10.24 -0.39 -7.34
C LEU A 130 -9.81 0.29 -8.64
N CYS A 131 -9.86 1.63 -8.71
CA CYS A 131 -9.48 2.37 -9.92
C CYS A 131 -7.97 2.26 -10.26
N LEU A 132 -7.14 1.83 -9.30
CA LEU A 132 -5.71 1.59 -9.55
C LEU A 132 -5.48 0.47 -10.57
N VAL A 133 -6.40 -0.49 -10.66
CA VAL A 133 -6.33 -1.59 -11.64
C VAL A 133 -6.46 -1.07 -13.07
N PRO A 134 -7.56 -0.41 -13.48
CA PRO A 134 -7.66 0.15 -14.82
C PRO A 134 -6.64 1.27 -15.08
N LEU A 135 -6.25 2.05 -14.06
CA LEU A 135 -5.17 3.04 -14.18
C LEU A 135 -3.84 2.39 -14.55
N ALA A 136 -3.44 1.31 -13.89
CA ALA A 136 -2.23 0.56 -14.23
C ALA A 136 -2.28 0.00 -15.66
N VAL A 137 -3.43 -0.57 -16.07
CA VAL A 137 -3.62 -1.13 -17.42
C VAL A 137 -3.53 -0.07 -18.53
N LEU A 138 -3.86 1.19 -18.22
CA LEU A 138 -3.65 2.32 -19.12
C LEU A 138 -2.23 2.87 -19.06
N GLY A 139 -1.75 3.18 -17.85
CA GLY A 139 -0.47 3.85 -17.61
C GLY A 139 0.75 3.01 -17.94
N LEU A 140 0.67 1.68 -17.80
CA LEU A 140 1.79 0.76 -18.06
C LEU A 140 1.69 0.07 -19.43
N ALA A 141 1.06 0.72 -20.40
CA ALA A 141 0.82 0.13 -21.73
C ALA A 141 2.11 -0.14 -22.54
N CYS A 142 3.16 0.63 -22.31
CA CYS A 142 4.42 0.53 -23.05
C CYS A 142 5.57 0.01 -22.17
N ARG A 143 6.60 -0.57 -22.79
CA ARG A 143 7.78 -1.13 -22.09
C ARG A 143 8.52 -0.06 -21.28
N HIS A 144 8.56 1.18 -21.77
CA HIS A 144 9.19 2.31 -21.08
C HIS A 144 8.44 2.67 -19.78
N ALA A 145 7.11 2.80 -19.82
CA ALA A 145 6.32 3.10 -18.62
C ALA A 145 6.41 1.97 -17.58
N ARG A 146 6.41 0.72 -18.06
CA ARG A 146 6.68 -0.48 -17.25
C ARG A 146 8.03 -0.41 -16.53
N ARG A 147 9.11 -0.04 -17.21
CA ARG A 147 10.41 0.17 -16.56
C ARG A 147 10.38 1.32 -15.55
N ARG A 148 9.76 2.45 -15.92
CA ARG A 148 9.65 3.64 -15.09
C ARG A 148 8.93 3.38 -13.76
N LEU A 149 7.96 2.47 -13.72
CA LEU A 149 7.30 2.02 -12.49
C LEU A 149 8.31 1.70 -11.38
N PHE A 150 9.26 0.81 -11.67
CA PHE A 150 10.25 0.38 -10.68
C PHE A 150 11.22 1.49 -10.32
N GLU A 151 11.66 2.28 -11.31
CA GLU A 151 12.56 3.41 -11.08
C GLU A 151 11.91 4.45 -10.15
N VAL A 152 10.66 4.83 -10.40
CA VAL A 152 9.91 5.77 -9.55
C VAL A 152 9.71 5.21 -8.16
N TYR A 153 9.28 3.94 -8.04
CA TYR A 153 9.02 3.33 -6.74
C TYR A 153 10.30 3.20 -5.90
N VAL A 154 11.41 2.80 -6.53
CA VAL A 154 12.71 2.69 -5.87
C VAL A 154 13.28 4.04 -5.48
N VAL A 155 13.21 5.06 -6.36
CA VAL A 155 13.70 6.40 -6.04
C VAL A 155 12.90 6.99 -4.88
N THR A 156 11.58 6.86 -4.92
CA THR A 156 10.71 7.24 -3.79
C THR A 156 11.12 6.50 -2.52
N GLY A 157 11.34 5.19 -2.62
CA GLY A 157 11.78 4.38 -1.50
C GLY A 157 13.13 4.76 -0.95
N ALA A 158 14.09 5.15 -1.79
CA ALA A 158 15.38 5.66 -1.34
C ALA A 158 15.21 6.97 -0.56
N VAL A 159 14.33 7.88 -1.00
CA VAL A 159 14.01 9.12 -0.28
C VAL A 159 13.35 8.83 1.07
N VAL A 160 12.36 7.94 1.10
CA VAL A 160 11.67 7.52 2.34
C VAL A 160 12.63 6.81 3.30
N CYS A 161 13.53 5.97 2.78
CA CYS A 161 14.56 5.30 3.58
C CYS A 161 15.56 6.30 4.16
N LEU A 162 16.04 7.25 3.35
CA LEU A 162 16.92 8.31 3.81
C LEU A 162 16.26 9.13 4.91
N GLY A 163 14.99 9.52 4.74
CA GLY A 163 14.22 10.19 5.79
C GLY A 163 14.12 9.37 7.08
N GLY A 164 13.94 8.05 6.98
CA GLY A 164 13.88 7.17 8.14
C GLY A 164 15.23 7.01 8.87
N TYR A 165 16.34 6.96 8.14
CA TYR A 165 17.68 6.95 8.74
C TYR A 165 18.05 8.29 9.37
N VAL A 166 17.68 9.40 8.73
CA VAL A 166 17.85 10.75 9.31
C VAL A 166 17.04 10.87 10.59
N GLN A 167 15.79 10.39 10.59
CA GLN A 167 14.97 10.32 11.80
C GLN A 167 15.65 9.51 12.89
N TRP A 168 16.10 8.31 12.56
CA TRP A 168 16.77 7.43 13.51
C TRP A 168 18.03 8.06 14.12
N LEU A 169 18.83 8.76 13.30
CA LEU A 169 20.01 9.48 13.77
C LEU A 169 19.63 10.68 14.64
N SER A 170 18.58 11.40 14.27
CA SER A 170 18.06 12.56 15.03
C SER A 170 17.65 12.14 16.44
N PHE A 171 16.93 11.03 16.56
CA PHE A 171 16.56 10.40 17.83
C PHE A 171 17.76 10.08 18.72
N ARG A 172 18.86 9.57 18.15
CA ARG A 172 20.11 9.29 18.89
C ARG A 172 20.84 10.56 19.33
N MET A 173 20.70 11.64 18.60
CA MET A 173 21.30 12.94 18.92
C MET A 173 20.40 13.82 19.81
N GLY A 174 19.21 13.34 20.20
CA GLY A 174 18.25 14.13 20.98
C GLY A 174 17.53 15.22 20.19
N PHE A 175 17.58 15.17 18.85
CA PHE A 175 16.83 16.09 17.99
C PHE A 175 15.43 15.56 17.69
N GLU A 176 14.46 16.48 17.69
CA GLU A 176 13.11 16.20 17.21
C GLU A 176 13.11 15.95 15.70
N PHE A 177 12.38 14.94 15.28
CA PHE A 177 12.02 14.68 13.89
C PHE A 177 10.51 14.73 13.72
N MET A 178 10.00 14.56 12.50
CA MET A 178 8.58 14.48 12.17
C MET A 178 7.78 13.66 13.20
N PRO A 179 6.89 14.30 13.99
CA PRO A 179 6.06 13.60 14.94
C PRO A 179 4.90 12.88 14.23
N ILE A 180 4.24 11.96 14.94
CA ILE A 180 2.94 11.46 14.53
C ILE A 180 1.93 12.56 14.82
N VAL A 181 1.48 13.23 13.78
CA VAL A 181 0.35 14.16 13.90
C VAL A 181 -0.90 13.30 14.05
N ARG A 182 -1.71 13.54 15.08
CA ARG A 182 -3.00 12.89 15.32
C ARG A 182 -4.16 13.78 14.87
N LEU A 183 -5.33 13.17 14.74
CA LEU A 183 -6.57 13.79 14.27
C LEU A 183 -7.05 14.98 15.12
N ASN A 184 -6.76 14.97 16.42
CA ASN A 184 -7.06 16.04 17.37
C ASN A 184 -6.03 17.19 17.34
N GLY A 185 -5.04 17.15 16.43
CA GLY A 185 -3.95 18.12 16.36
C GLY A 185 -2.82 17.86 17.35
N GLU A 186 -2.93 16.83 18.21
CA GLU A 186 -1.85 16.42 19.09
C GLU A 186 -0.70 15.80 18.29
N THR A 187 0.52 16.03 18.77
CA THR A 187 1.71 15.42 18.21
C THR A 187 2.24 14.39 19.20
N GLN A 188 2.46 13.17 18.73
CA GLN A 188 2.97 12.08 19.53
C GLN A 188 4.28 11.57 18.94
N ILE A 189 5.22 11.22 19.82
CA ILE A 189 6.39 10.45 19.40
C ILE A 189 5.94 8.99 19.28
N GLY A 190 6.24 8.36 18.16
CA GLY A 190 6.04 6.92 18.00
C GLY A 190 7.01 6.14 18.88
N ALA A 191 6.72 5.97 20.16
CA ALA A 191 7.60 5.28 21.11
C ALA A 191 6.82 4.27 21.96
N PHE A 192 7.54 3.42 22.68
CA PHE A 192 6.95 2.49 23.66
C PHE A 192 7.90 2.16 24.78
N ALA A 193 7.36 1.80 25.94
CA ALA A 193 8.15 1.39 27.08
C ALA A 193 8.42 -0.13 27.03
N VAL A 194 9.66 -0.51 27.37
CA VAL A 194 10.06 -1.88 27.69
C VAL A 194 10.82 -1.80 29.01
N GLY A 195 10.24 -2.31 30.09
CA GLY A 195 10.76 -2.08 31.44
C GLY A 195 10.84 -0.59 31.76
N GLN A 196 12.06 -0.10 32.04
CA GLN A 196 12.33 1.32 32.33
C GLN A 196 12.82 2.12 31.11
N GLN A 197 12.91 1.50 29.92
CA GLN A 197 13.44 2.14 28.72
C GLN A 197 12.32 2.55 27.75
N VAL A 198 12.50 3.70 27.09
CA VAL A 198 11.61 4.17 26.02
C VAL A 198 12.26 3.89 24.67
N VAL A 199 11.67 2.96 23.92
CA VAL A 199 12.09 2.60 22.56
C VAL A 199 11.38 3.50 21.55
N GLN A 200 12.15 4.30 20.82
CA GLN A 200 11.65 5.18 19.75
C GLN A 200 11.58 4.43 18.41
N ARG A 201 10.47 4.60 17.70
CA ARG A 201 10.15 3.90 16.44
C ARG A 201 10.29 4.84 15.26
N VAL A 202 10.75 4.30 14.15
CA VAL A 202 10.88 5.05 12.90
C VAL A 202 9.58 5.01 12.09
N ASN A 203 9.10 6.17 11.65
CA ASN A 203 7.91 6.34 10.81
C ASN A 203 8.17 7.13 9.51
N SER A 204 9.30 7.86 9.41
CA SER A 204 9.71 8.67 8.25
C SER A 204 8.55 9.56 7.74
N PHE A 205 8.52 9.84 6.44
CA PHE A 205 7.48 10.58 5.76
C PHE A 205 6.13 9.84 5.65
N ALA A 206 6.07 8.58 6.08
CA ALA A 206 4.82 7.82 6.11
C ALA A 206 3.96 8.16 7.33
N GLY A 207 4.49 8.90 8.32
CA GLY A 207 3.76 9.41 9.48
C GLY A 207 3.43 8.37 10.54
N GLU A 208 3.28 7.11 10.18
CA GLU A 208 3.10 6.01 11.11
C GLU A 208 4.03 4.82 10.79
N PRO A 209 4.55 4.10 11.80
CA PRO A 209 5.46 2.98 11.56
C PRO A 209 4.82 1.84 10.74
N LYS A 210 3.50 1.62 10.90
CA LYS A 210 2.76 0.63 10.09
C LYS A 210 2.64 1.06 8.63
N GLY A 211 2.33 2.34 8.39
CA GLY A 211 2.31 2.93 7.06
C GLY A 211 3.67 2.86 6.37
N LEU A 212 4.75 3.10 7.11
CA LEU A 212 6.11 2.94 6.60
C LEU A 212 6.38 1.47 6.23
N GLY A 213 6.06 0.52 7.11
CA GLY A 213 6.20 -0.91 6.84
C GLY A 213 5.41 -1.36 5.60
N LEU A 214 4.19 -0.88 5.42
CA LEU A 214 3.35 -1.16 4.26
C LEU A 214 3.99 -0.70 2.93
N PHE A 215 4.70 0.43 2.95
CA PHE A 215 5.44 0.92 1.78
C PHE A 215 6.77 0.18 1.58
N LEU A 216 7.53 -0.10 2.64
CA LEU A 216 8.85 -0.72 2.54
C LEU A 216 8.81 -2.21 2.20
N MET A 217 7.75 -2.93 2.60
CA MET A 217 7.64 -4.37 2.36
C MET A 217 7.72 -4.75 0.86
N PRO A 218 6.91 -4.14 -0.04
CA PRO A 218 7.09 -4.34 -1.47
C PRO A 218 8.48 -3.93 -1.99
N LEU A 219 9.03 -2.82 -1.49
CA LEU A 219 10.34 -2.30 -1.89
C LEU A 219 11.47 -3.29 -1.58
N PHE A 220 11.43 -3.89 -0.38
CA PHE A 220 12.38 -4.92 0.05
C PHE A 220 12.43 -6.08 -0.95
N TRP A 221 11.26 -6.60 -1.32
CA TRP A 221 11.14 -7.71 -2.26
C TRP A 221 11.55 -7.32 -3.69
N ILE A 222 11.24 -6.11 -4.14
CA ILE A 222 11.67 -5.58 -5.44
C ILE A 222 13.20 -5.49 -5.51
N ALA A 223 13.84 -4.92 -4.49
CA ALA A 223 15.30 -4.80 -4.40
C ALA A 223 15.97 -6.18 -4.44
N LEU A 224 15.42 -7.12 -3.67
CA LEU A 224 15.94 -8.46 -3.52
C LEU A 224 15.77 -9.30 -4.80
N LEU A 225 14.56 -9.36 -5.35
CA LEU A 225 14.27 -10.18 -6.53
C LEU A 225 14.86 -9.60 -7.81
N GLY A 226 14.97 -8.27 -7.90
CA GLY A 226 15.64 -7.58 -9.01
C GLY A 226 17.09 -8.04 -9.21
N ARG A 227 17.78 -8.44 -8.13
CA ARG A 227 19.15 -8.99 -8.19
C ARG A 227 19.19 -10.44 -8.69
N THR A 228 18.22 -11.24 -8.24
CA THR A 228 18.22 -12.70 -8.42
C THR A 228 17.63 -13.16 -9.75
N ALA A 229 16.84 -12.31 -10.41
CA ALA A 229 16.17 -12.70 -11.65
C ALA A 229 17.12 -12.81 -12.86
N PRO A 230 16.82 -13.70 -13.83
CA PRO A 230 17.56 -13.83 -15.08
C PRO A 230 17.34 -12.61 -16.00
N GLY A 231 18.33 -12.23 -16.83
CA GLY A 231 18.23 -11.10 -17.78
C GLY A 231 18.68 -9.73 -17.23
N ARG A 232 19.70 -9.72 -16.37
CA ARG A 232 20.15 -8.57 -15.57
C ARG A 232 20.57 -7.35 -16.41
N GLU A 233 19.85 -6.25 -16.26
CA GLU A 233 20.47 -4.92 -16.29
C GLU A 233 21.07 -4.68 -14.88
N ARG A 234 22.35 -4.32 -14.78
CA ARG A 234 22.95 -3.92 -13.49
C ARG A 234 22.31 -2.61 -13.03
N ARG A 235 21.28 -2.70 -12.18
CA ARG A 235 20.65 -1.53 -11.55
C ARG A 235 21.21 -1.36 -10.14
N TRP A 236 21.50 -0.12 -9.74
CA TRP A 236 22.10 0.20 -8.43
C TRP A 236 21.24 -0.29 -7.25
N TRP A 237 19.92 -0.27 -7.42
CA TRP A 237 18.94 -0.69 -6.43
C TRP A 237 18.72 -2.20 -6.37
N ALA A 238 19.13 -2.94 -7.40
CA ALA A 238 19.10 -4.40 -7.40
C ALA A 238 20.36 -4.93 -6.70
N SER A 239 20.59 -4.53 -5.45
CA SER A 239 21.77 -4.86 -4.65
C SER A 239 21.38 -5.36 -3.26
N TYR A 240 22.21 -6.26 -2.71
CA TYR A 240 21.97 -6.78 -1.36
C TYR A 240 22.09 -5.69 -0.29
N TRP A 241 22.95 -4.70 -0.51
CA TRP A 241 23.09 -3.55 0.39
C TRP A 241 21.82 -2.69 0.44
N PHE A 242 21.21 -2.41 -0.71
CA PHE A 242 19.96 -1.66 -0.74
C PHE A 242 18.81 -2.45 -0.09
N ALA A 243 18.69 -3.76 -0.38
CA ALA A 243 17.70 -4.62 0.26
C ALA A 243 17.93 -4.72 1.79
N ALA A 244 19.18 -4.83 2.23
CA ALA A 244 19.56 -4.85 3.63
C ALA A 244 19.23 -3.53 4.34
N ALA A 245 19.47 -2.39 3.69
CA ALA A 245 19.11 -1.08 4.23
C ALA A 245 17.58 -0.96 4.40
N VAL A 246 16.81 -1.29 3.36
CA VAL A 246 15.33 -1.31 3.45
C VAL A 246 14.86 -2.26 4.56
N GLY A 247 15.45 -3.45 4.64
CA GLY A 247 15.13 -4.45 5.66
C GLY A 247 15.43 -3.97 7.08
N LEU A 248 16.59 -3.36 7.31
CA LEU A 248 16.95 -2.78 8.61
C LEU A 248 15.94 -1.72 9.01
N LEU A 249 15.54 -0.86 8.08
CA LEU A 249 14.54 0.16 8.36
C LEU A 249 13.16 -0.44 8.70
N ILE A 250 12.75 -1.54 8.06
CA ILE A 250 11.54 -2.30 8.44
C ILE A 250 11.64 -2.75 9.90
N VAL A 251 12.78 -3.27 10.33
CA VAL A 251 12.99 -3.68 11.74
C VAL A 251 12.91 -2.48 12.68
N LEU A 252 13.51 -1.33 12.33
CA LEU A 252 13.47 -0.09 13.11
C LEU A 252 12.07 0.54 13.23
N THR A 253 11.09 0.10 12.44
CA THR A 253 9.70 0.51 12.64
C THR A 253 9.09 -0.10 13.91
N TYR A 254 9.62 -1.22 14.40
CA TYR A 254 9.01 -2.07 15.43
C TYR A 254 7.51 -2.31 15.17
N SER A 255 7.14 -2.43 13.89
CA SER A 255 5.76 -2.69 13.48
C SER A 255 5.52 -4.19 13.51
N THR A 256 4.73 -4.66 14.47
CA THR A 256 4.30 -6.08 14.57
C THR A 256 3.76 -6.59 13.24
N ALA A 257 2.91 -5.80 12.58
CA ALA A 257 2.36 -6.12 11.26
C ALA A 257 3.46 -6.30 10.20
N ALA A 258 4.46 -5.42 10.16
CA ALA A 258 5.53 -5.49 9.18
C ALA A 258 6.47 -6.67 9.43
N LEU A 259 6.79 -6.95 10.69
CA LEU A 259 7.65 -8.06 11.08
C LEU A 259 6.99 -9.42 10.77
N ILE A 260 5.72 -9.58 11.15
CA ILE A 260 4.94 -10.79 10.82
C ILE A 260 4.80 -10.94 9.30
N ALA A 261 4.48 -9.85 8.59
CA ALA A 261 4.37 -9.88 7.13
C ALA A 261 5.70 -10.22 6.45
N LEU A 262 6.84 -9.79 6.99
CA LEU A 262 8.16 -10.15 6.48
C LEU A 262 8.39 -11.66 6.57
N VAL A 263 8.09 -12.28 7.71
CA VAL A 263 8.23 -13.72 7.91
C VAL A 263 7.26 -14.50 7.02
N LEU A 264 5.97 -14.14 7.01
CA LEU A 264 4.95 -14.80 6.20
C LEU A 264 5.25 -14.68 4.70
N SER A 265 5.59 -13.48 4.23
CA SER A 265 5.92 -13.28 2.82
C SER A 265 7.19 -14.04 2.44
N ALA A 266 8.22 -14.08 3.30
CA ALA A 266 9.42 -14.87 3.05
C ALA A 266 9.14 -16.37 2.93
N PHE A 267 8.35 -16.92 3.85
CA PHE A 267 7.92 -18.32 3.79
C PHE A 267 7.18 -18.61 2.48
N LEU A 268 6.17 -17.80 2.15
CA LEU A 268 5.38 -18.00 0.94
C LEU A 268 6.21 -17.82 -0.34
N MET A 269 7.18 -16.90 -0.38
CA MET A 269 8.11 -16.77 -1.51
C MET A 269 8.93 -18.04 -1.72
N VAL A 270 9.47 -18.62 -0.65
CA VAL A 270 10.26 -19.86 -0.71
C VAL A 270 9.41 -21.01 -1.24
N VAL A 271 8.17 -21.14 -0.74
CA VAL A 271 7.22 -22.17 -1.17
C VAL A 271 6.82 -22.00 -2.65
N LEU A 272 6.46 -20.78 -3.06
CA LEU A 272 5.88 -20.51 -4.38
C LEU A 272 6.92 -20.38 -5.50
N LEU A 273 8.13 -19.92 -5.19
CA LEU A 273 9.20 -19.70 -6.19
C LEU A 273 10.29 -20.80 -6.15
N GLY A 274 10.22 -21.72 -5.19
CA GLY A 274 10.98 -22.97 -5.15
C GLY A 274 12.49 -22.85 -4.90
N SER A 275 13.21 -23.95 -5.14
CA SER A 275 14.65 -24.12 -4.82
C SER A 275 15.61 -23.11 -5.48
N ARG A 276 15.18 -22.44 -6.56
CA ARG A 276 15.95 -21.39 -7.24
C ARG A 276 16.18 -20.16 -6.35
N MET A 277 15.41 -20.04 -5.26
CA MET A 277 15.39 -18.90 -4.36
C MET A 277 16.09 -19.16 -3.01
N ARG A 278 16.87 -20.25 -2.86
CA ARG A 278 17.75 -20.43 -1.68
C ARG A 278 18.72 -19.25 -1.46
N ARG A 279 19.01 -18.48 -2.52
CA ARG A 279 19.79 -17.23 -2.44
C ARG A 279 19.07 -16.07 -1.73
N LEU A 280 17.77 -16.20 -1.43
CA LEU A 280 17.01 -15.27 -0.58
C LEU A 280 17.34 -15.45 0.92
N LEU A 281 17.86 -16.63 1.31
CA LEU A 281 18.30 -16.88 2.68
C LEU A 281 19.54 -16.05 3.04
N VAL A 282 20.36 -15.67 2.06
CA VAL A 282 21.56 -14.83 2.27
C VAL A 282 21.19 -13.43 2.77
N PRO A 283 20.28 -12.67 2.13
CA PRO A 283 19.85 -11.36 2.63
C PRO A 283 19.00 -11.44 3.90
N LEU A 284 18.22 -12.51 4.10
CA LEU A 284 17.56 -12.75 5.40
C LEU A 284 18.59 -13.00 6.51
N GLY A 285 19.66 -13.74 6.20
CA GLY A 285 20.82 -13.93 7.08
C GLY A 285 21.62 -12.65 7.30
N LEU A 286 21.78 -11.78 6.27
CA LEU A 286 22.38 -10.45 6.43
C LEU A 286 21.50 -9.52 7.25
N LEU A 287 20.17 -9.58 7.11
CA LEU A 287 19.22 -8.87 7.96
C LEU A 287 19.34 -9.32 9.41
N ALA A 288 19.42 -10.63 9.65
CA ALA A 288 19.66 -11.19 10.97
C ALA A 288 21.05 -10.77 11.52
N ALA A 289 22.09 -10.79 10.69
CA ALA A 289 23.44 -10.39 11.07
C ALA A 289 23.58 -8.87 11.29
N LEU A 290 22.85 -8.04 10.53
CA LEU A 290 22.78 -6.59 10.74
C LEU A 290 21.94 -6.24 11.95
N GLY A 291 20.87 -6.99 12.22
CA GLY A 291 20.12 -6.91 13.48
C GLY A 291 21.03 -7.23 14.68
N ALA A 292 21.84 -8.29 14.58
CA ALA A 292 22.85 -8.63 15.58
C ALA A 292 24.02 -7.61 15.64
N GLY A 293 24.43 -7.02 14.51
CA GLY A 293 25.44 -5.97 14.50
C GLY A 293 24.93 -4.65 15.11
N PHE A 294 23.62 -4.42 15.01
CA PHE A 294 22.95 -3.24 15.56
C PHE A 294 22.86 -3.28 17.09
N THR A 295 22.74 -4.47 17.70
CA THR A 295 22.83 -4.63 19.16
C THR A 295 24.25 -4.33 19.66
N LEU A 296 25.28 -4.73 18.91
CA LEU A 296 26.68 -4.49 19.25
C LEU A 296 27.13 -3.02 19.12
N LEU A 297 26.48 -2.21 18.29
CA LEU A 297 26.89 -0.83 17.99
C LEU A 297 26.10 0.25 18.75
N SER A 298 25.13 -0.12 19.59
CA SER A 298 24.33 0.85 20.35
C SER A 298 25.02 1.18 21.68
N PRO A 299 25.67 2.37 21.83
CA PRO A 299 26.33 2.73 23.08
C PRO A 299 25.23 3.04 24.11
N GLY A 300 25.17 2.23 25.17
CA GLY A 300 24.15 2.34 26.22
C GLY A 300 22.93 1.43 26.04
N ALA A 301 22.89 0.54 25.04
CA ALA A 301 22.00 -0.62 25.12
C ALA A 301 22.62 -1.61 26.10
N ALA A 302 21.94 -1.87 27.21
CA ALA A 302 22.36 -2.88 28.14
C ALA A 302 22.07 -4.24 27.47
N SER A 303 23.12 -4.91 26.98
CA SER A 303 23.12 -6.28 26.45
C SER A 303 22.24 -6.59 25.22
N ASP A 304 22.64 -7.62 24.46
CA ASP A 304 21.89 -8.19 23.33
C ASP A 304 20.45 -8.62 23.68
N SER A 305 20.14 -8.77 24.98
CA SER A 305 18.80 -9.13 25.46
C SER A 305 17.78 -8.02 25.29
N GLU A 306 18.12 -6.73 25.43
CA GLU A 306 17.14 -5.63 25.43
C GLU A 306 16.49 -5.40 24.06
N PHE A 307 17.25 -5.50 22.97
CA PHE A 307 16.69 -5.36 21.62
C PHE A 307 15.81 -6.55 21.24
N LEU A 308 16.27 -7.77 21.55
CA LEU A 308 15.50 -9.00 21.32
C LEU A 308 14.25 -9.04 22.19
N GLU A 309 14.33 -8.54 23.43
CA GLU A 309 13.20 -8.35 24.32
C GLU A 309 12.23 -7.31 23.77
N ALA A 310 12.70 -6.15 23.30
CA ALA A 310 11.84 -5.15 22.67
C ALA A 310 11.13 -5.68 21.42
N LEU A 311 11.81 -6.51 20.61
CA LEU A 311 11.19 -7.21 19.49
C LEU A 311 10.17 -8.24 19.97
N ARG A 312 10.54 -9.11 20.91
CA ARG A 312 9.67 -10.13 21.49
C ARG A 312 8.41 -9.52 22.09
N VAL A 313 8.55 -8.52 22.95
CA VAL A 313 7.43 -7.78 23.56
C VAL A 313 6.49 -7.24 22.49
N ARG A 314 7.03 -6.73 21.37
CA ARG A 314 6.21 -6.20 20.28
C ARG A 314 5.57 -7.26 19.39
N THR A 315 6.20 -8.41 19.19
CA THR A 315 5.69 -9.44 18.26
C THR A 315 4.92 -10.56 18.92
N VAL A 316 5.21 -10.91 20.17
CA VAL A 316 4.66 -12.06 20.89
C VAL A 316 3.87 -11.58 22.09
N ASP A 317 4.51 -10.94 23.07
CA ASP A 317 3.87 -10.64 24.34
C ASP A 317 2.69 -9.66 24.16
N ARG A 318 2.82 -8.65 23.29
CA ARG A 318 1.71 -7.76 22.92
C ARG A 318 0.53 -8.50 22.29
N LEU A 319 0.77 -9.55 21.49
CA LEU A 319 -0.33 -10.31 20.91
C LEU A 319 -1.05 -11.07 22.02
N ASP A 320 -0.31 -11.77 22.87
CA ASP A 320 -0.86 -12.61 23.93
C ASP A 320 -1.63 -11.79 25.00
N GLU A 321 -1.07 -10.66 25.43
CA GLU A 321 -1.71 -9.77 26.41
C GLU A 321 -2.99 -9.10 25.89
N SER A 322 -3.09 -8.90 24.57
CA SER A 322 -4.23 -8.19 23.97
C SER A 322 -5.30 -9.11 23.37
N LEU A 323 -5.10 -10.42 23.29
CA LEU A 323 -6.03 -11.34 22.61
C LEU A 323 -7.50 -11.19 23.06
N GLY A 324 -7.74 -10.98 24.35
CA GLY A 324 -9.09 -10.80 24.92
C GLY A 324 -9.66 -9.38 24.83
N GLU A 325 -8.84 -8.37 24.54
CA GLU A 325 -9.23 -6.94 24.48
C GLU A 325 -9.09 -6.35 23.07
N ARG A 326 -8.78 -7.19 22.07
CA ARG A 326 -8.59 -6.73 20.70
C ARG A 326 -9.92 -6.47 20.02
N LEU A 327 -10.00 -5.28 19.42
CA LEU A 327 -11.10 -4.87 18.55
C LEU A 327 -11.36 -5.87 17.41
N GLU A 328 -10.34 -6.60 16.92
CA GLU A 328 -10.56 -7.66 15.95
C GLU A 328 -11.37 -8.83 16.51
N THR A 329 -11.09 -9.26 17.75
CA THR A 329 -11.79 -10.36 18.41
C THR A 329 -13.23 -9.96 18.65
N GLU A 330 -13.44 -8.79 19.26
CA GLU A 330 -14.78 -8.23 19.51
C GLU A 330 -15.58 -8.08 18.21
N ALA A 331 -14.95 -7.60 17.14
CA ALA A 331 -15.62 -7.46 15.84
C ALA A 331 -15.99 -8.81 15.21
N LEU A 332 -15.15 -9.84 15.39
CA LEU A 332 -15.46 -11.18 14.90
C LEU A 332 -16.57 -11.81 15.72
N ASP A 333 -16.51 -11.75 17.05
CA ASP A 333 -17.53 -12.26 17.96
C ASP A 333 -18.89 -11.60 17.68
N TYR A 334 -18.92 -10.28 17.49
CA TYR A 334 -20.13 -9.57 17.08
C TYR A 334 -20.72 -10.11 15.76
N MET A 335 -19.87 -10.43 14.78
CA MET A 335 -20.31 -10.95 13.48
C MET A 335 -20.68 -12.43 13.51
N THR A 336 -20.11 -13.24 14.41
CA THR A 336 -20.33 -14.70 14.45
C THR A 336 -21.35 -15.11 15.49
N GLU A 337 -21.43 -14.41 16.61
CA GLU A 337 -22.27 -14.76 17.75
C GLU A 337 -23.51 -13.85 17.83
N GLU A 338 -23.35 -12.53 17.76
CA GLU A 338 -24.47 -11.60 17.93
C GLU A 338 -25.29 -11.38 16.65
N LYS A 339 -24.62 -11.17 15.51
CA LYS A 339 -25.27 -10.89 14.21
C LYS A 339 -24.78 -11.81 13.07
N PRO A 340 -24.85 -13.15 13.22
CA PRO A 340 -24.40 -14.11 12.21
C PRO A 340 -25.08 -13.95 10.85
N TYR A 341 -26.32 -13.47 10.83
CA TYR A 341 -27.07 -13.25 9.58
C TYR A 341 -26.49 -12.13 8.71
N LEU A 342 -25.68 -11.22 9.28
CA LEU A 342 -24.97 -10.17 8.53
C LEU A 342 -23.62 -10.64 7.99
N LEU A 343 -23.14 -11.83 8.35
CA LEU A 343 -21.83 -12.35 7.92
C LEU A 343 -21.67 -12.48 6.39
N PRO A 344 -22.69 -12.93 5.62
CA PRO A 344 -22.58 -12.98 4.17
C PRO A 344 -22.45 -11.59 3.53
N SER A 345 -23.19 -10.61 4.05
CA SER A 345 -23.33 -9.29 3.44
C SER A 345 -22.37 -8.23 3.96
N GLY A 346 -21.91 -8.39 5.21
CA GLY A 346 -21.29 -7.35 6.00
C GLY A 346 -22.32 -6.40 6.62
N LEU A 347 -21.82 -5.47 7.42
CA LEU A 347 -22.54 -4.38 8.07
C LEU A 347 -22.80 -3.19 7.13
N GLY A 348 -22.25 -3.25 5.92
CA GLY A 348 -22.21 -2.13 5.00
C GLY A 348 -20.95 -1.29 5.17
N ILE A 349 -20.55 -0.65 4.09
CA ILE A 349 -19.23 -0.03 3.96
C ILE A 349 -19.05 1.09 5.00
N GLY A 350 -18.04 0.95 5.86
CA GLY A 350 -17.64 1.95 6.84
C GLY A 350 -18.52 2.00 8.10
N MET A 351 -19.53 1.13 8.20
CA MET A 351 -20.53 1.16 9.26
C MET A 351 -20.15 0.39 10.53
N TYR A 352 -19.08 -0.41 10.50
CA TYR A 352 -18.62 -1.16 11.68
C TYR A 352 -18.39 -0.27 12.91
N SER A 353 -17.95 0.98 12.71
CA SER A 353 -17.74 1.95 13.80
C SER A 353 -19.01 2.41 14.50
N TYR A 354 -20.18 2.13 13.91
CA TYR A 354 -21.49 2.41 14.49
C TYR A 354 -22.17 1.14 15.04
N HIS A 355 -21.52 0.00 14.89
CA HIS A 355 -21.95 -1.29 15.42
C HIS A 355 -21.13 -1.73 16.63
N LEU A 356 -19.86 -1.31 16.72
CA LEU A 356 -18.95 -1.65 17.79
C LEU A 356 -18.69 -0.42 18.70
N PRO A 357 -18.70 -0.58 20.02
CA PRO A 357 -18.39 0.49 20.96
C PRO A 357 -16.92 0.92 20.87
N GLY A 358 -16.59 2.11 21.40
CA GLY A 358 -15.20 2.59 21.55
C GLY A 358 -14.49 3.04 20.27
N LEU A 359 -14.98 2.68 19.08
CA LEU A 359 -14.32 3.01 17.80
C LEU A 359 -14.48 4.46 17.32
N ARG A 360 -15.08 5.34 18.12
CA ARG A 360 -15.41 6.71 17.69
C ARG A 360 -14.83 7.73 18.67
N HIS A 361 -14.36 8.83 18.12
CA HIS A 361 -13.95 10.02 18.88
C HIS A 361 -14.40 11.28 18.14
N ALA A 362 -14.40 12.43 18.81
CA ALA A 362 -14.92 13.69 18.26
C ALA A 362 -14.36 14.07 16.87
N TRP A 363 -13.17 13.57 16.53
CA TRP A 363 -12.42 13.90 15.32
C TRP A 363 -12.30 12.76 14.30
N GLY A 364 -12.91 11.59 14.55
CA GLY A 364 -12.77 10.45 13.65
C GLY A 364 -13.20 9.10 14.19
N VAL A 365 -12.77 8.07 13.47
CA VAL A 365 -13.04 6.66 13.75
C VAL A 365 -11.70 5.96 13.95
N GLU A 366 -11.59 5.22 15.05
CA GLU A 366 -10.46 4.34 15.30
C GLU A 366 -10.51 3.16 14.32
N PRO A 367 -9.47 2.98 13.49
CA PRO A 367 -9.47 1.90 12.52
C PRO A 367 -9.17 0.57 13.19
N ILE A 368 -9.85 -0.48 12.75
CA ILE A 368 -9.42 -1.85 13.04
C ILE A 368 -8.11 -2.11 12.29
N ASP A 369 -7.12 -2.67 12.98
CA ASP A 369 -5.78 -2.83 12.41
C ASP A 369 -5.77 -3.85 11.27
N SER A 370 -6.49 -4.97 11.43
CA SER A 370 -6.61 -5.97 10.38
C SER A 370 -7.49 -5.50 9.21
N GLY A 371 -6.88 -5.35 8.04
CA GLY A 371 -7.57 -5.07 6.79
C GLY A 371 -8.50 -6.21 6.36
N TRP A 372 -8.18 -7.47 6.70
CA TRP A 372 -9.06 -8.61 6.41
C TRP A 372 -10.34 -8.58 7.23
N VAL A 373 -10.24 -8.27 8.54
CA VAL A 373 -11.41 -8.11 9.41
C VAL A 373 -12.23 -6.91 8.95
N THR A 374 -11.57 -5.80 8.59
CA THR A 374 -12.25 -4.62 8.04
C THR A 374 -13.06 -4.95 6.78
N TRP A 375 -12.52 -5.74 5.85
CA TRP A 375 -13.28 -6.17 4.66
C TRP A 375 -14.45 -7.08 5.02
N LEU A 376 -14.24 -8.03 5.94
CA LEU A 376 -15.32 -8.89 6.39
C LEU A 376 -16.48 -8.09 6.98
N LEU A 377 -16.19 -7.06 7.77
CA LEU A 377 -17.19 -6.18 8.35
C LEU A 377 -17.84 -5.27 7.30
N ASP A 378 -17.06 -4.64 6.42
CA ASP A 378 -17.57 -3.67 5.45
C ASP A 378 -18.39 -4.31 4.32
N ILE A 379 -17.93 -5.46 3.82
CA ILE A 379 -18.44 -6.07 2.57
C ILE A 379 -18.79 -7.56 2.71
N GLY A 380 -18.69 -8.13 3.91
CA GLY A 380 -19.09 -9.51 4.18
C GLY A 380 -18.18 -10.56 3.55
N LEU A 381 -18.57 -11.82 3.75
CA LEU A 381 -17.90 -12.96 3.11
C LEU A 381 -17.95 -12.86 1.59
N ILE A 382 -19.08 -12.44 1.02
CA ILE A 382 -19.25 -12.36 -0.45
C ILE A 382 -18.23 -11.39 -1.04
N GLY A 383 -18.17 -10.15 -0.52
CA GLY A 383 -17.23 -9.15 -0.99
C GLY A 383 -15.78 -9.55 -0.77
N THR A 384 -15.48 -10.12 0.40
CA THR A 384 -14.15 -10.61 0.74
C THR A 384 -13.71 -11.72 -0.22
N PHE A 385 -14.56 -12.70 -0.52
CA PHE A 385 -14.24 -13.77 -1.48
C PHE A 385 -14.09 -13.25 -2.90
N LEU A 386 -14.87 -12.26 -3.33
CA LEU A 386 -14.70 -11.64 -4.64
C LEU A 386 -13.33 -10.96 -4.75
N LEU A 387 -12.91 -10.19 -3.74
CA LEU A 387 -11.61 -9.52 -3.72
C LEU A 387 -10.45 -10.53 -3.65
N VAL A 388 -10.52 -11.49 -2.73
CA VAL A 388 -9.51 -12.56 -2.60
C VAL A 388 -9.43 -13.36 -3.89
N GLY A 389 -10.57 -13.72 -4.48
CA GLY A 389 -10.65 -14.40 -5.77
C GLY A 389 -10.00 -13.59 -6.89
N PHE A 390 -10.27 -12.27 -6.95
CA PHE A 390 -9.63 -11.38 -7.92
C PHE A 390 -8.10 -11.43 -7.78
N PHE A 391 -7.57 -11.24 -6.57
CA PHE A 391 -6.12 -11.28 -6.33
C PHE A 391 -5.52 -12.66 -6.65
N ALA A 392 -6.18 -13.74 -6.26
CA ALA A 392 -5.73 -15.10 -6.52
C ALA A 392 -5.67 -15.40 -8.03
N VAL A 393 -6.71 -15.01 -8.80
CA VAL A 393 -6.73 -15.19 -10.25
C VAL A 393 -5.62 -14.37 -10.92
N VAL A 394 -5.45 -13.09 -10.53
CA VAL A 394 -4.37 -12.24 -11.05
C VAL A 394 -3.01 -12.85 -10.76
N PHE A 395 -2.78 -13.30 -9.53
CA PHE A 395 -1.53 -13.92 -9.08
C PHE A 395 -1.23 -15.20 -9.86
N MET A 396 -2.16 -16.17 -9.86
CA MET A 396 -1.98 -17.47 -10.50
C MET A 396 -1.80 -17.36 -12.00
N ARG A 397 -2.54 -16.47 -12.67
CA ARG A 397 -2.35 -16.24 -14.11
C ARG A 397 -1.00 -15.61 -14.42
N SER A 398 -0.55 -14.66 -13.61
CA SER A 398 0.75 -14.02 -13.78
C SER A 398 1.88 -15.03 -13.56
N LEU A 399 1.76 -15.91 -12.56
CA LEU A 399 2.70 -17.00 -12.30
C LEU A 399 2.75 -17.99 -13.47
N ARG A 400 1.60 -18.44 -13.99
CA ARG A 400 1.52 -19.34 -15.16
C ARG A 400 2.07 -18.72 -16.44
N ARG A 401 2.02 -17.38 -16.56
CA ARG A 401 2.57 -16.64 -17.71
C ARG A 401 4.07 -16.46 -17.60
N MET A 402 4.63 -16.50 -16.39
CA MET A 402 6.04 -16.25 -16.14
C MET A 402 6.96 -17.09 -17.05
N PRO A 403 6.82 -18.42 -17.22
CA PRO A 403 7.70 -19.21 -18.09
C PRO A 403 7.73 -18.80 -19.57
N ARG A 404 6.73 -18.04 -20.03
CA ARG A 404 6.56 -17.62 -21.43
C ARG A 404 7.01 -16.17 -21.69
N ALA A 405 7.46 -15.46 -20.66
CA ALA A 405 7.87 -14.06 -20.76
C ALA A 405 9.26 -13.92 -21.41
N GLU A 406 9.57 -12.74 -21.96
CA GLU A 406 10.95 -12.43 -22.35
C GLU A 406 11.86 -12.44 -21.12
N ARG A 407 13.15 -12.83 -21.26
CA ARG A 407 14.13 -12.93 -20.15
C ARG A 407 14.09 -11.73 -19.19
N GLY A 408 13.98 -10.49 -19.70
CA GLY A 408 13.90 -9.28 -18.88
C GLY A 408 12.54 -8.97 -18.26
N GLU A 409 11.44 -9.56 -18.75
CA GLU A 409 10.10 -9.39 -18.18
C GLU A 409 9.82 -10.34 -17.01
N HIS A 410 10.47 -11.52 -16.98
CA HIS A 410 10.39 -12.45 -15.85
C HIS A 410 10.72 -11.77 -14.51
N ALA A 411 11.81 -11.00 -14.47
CA ALA A 411 12.26 -10.30 -13.28
C ALA A 411 11.19 -9.36 -12.74
N HIS A 412 10.60 -8.57 -13.63
CA HIS A 412 9.58 -7.60 -13.28
C HIS A 412 8.28 -8.29 -12.80
N ILE A 413 7.85 -9.37 -13.46
CA ILE A 413 6.67 -10.14 -13.05
C ILE A 413 6.90 -10.74 -11.65
N ALA A 414 8.07 -11.32 -11.38
CA ALA A 414 8.39 -11.84 -10.05
C ALA A 414 8.36 -10.74 -8.98
N CYS A 415 8.96 -9.58 -9.25
CA CYS A 415 8.95 -8.44 -8.34
C CYS A 415 7.52 -7.96 -8.04
N ILE A 416 6.65 -7.88 -9.06
CA ILE A 416 5.26 -7.46 -8.90
C ILE A 416 4.45 -8.48 -8.09
N LEU A 417 4.61 -9.78 -8.38
CA LEU A 417 3.94 -10.82 -7.62
C LEU A 417 4.39 -10.81 -6.17
N ALA A 418 5.68 -10.56 -5.95
CA ALA A 418 6.23 -10.50 -4.62
C ALA A 418 5.73 -9.30 -3.81
N ALA A 419 5.68 -8.14 -4.46
CA ALA A 419 5.07 -6.94 -3.92
C ALA A 419 3.59 -7.16 -3.56
N LEU A 420 2.81 -7.76 -4.45
CA LEU A 420 1.40 -8.09 -4.21
C LEU A 420 1.23 -9.02 -3.00
N LEU A 421 2.02 -10.09 -2.91
CA LEU A 421 1.94 -11.03 -1.80
C LEU A 421 2.34 -10.39 -0.48
N SER A 422 3.39 -9.57 -0.47
CA SER A 422 3.82 -8.86 0.73
C SER A 422 2.75 -7.86 1.21
N ALA A 423 2.06 -7.17 0.28
CA ALA A 423 0.94 -6.31 0.61
C ALA A 423 -0.25 -7.12 1.19
N ALA A 424 -0.52 -8.31 0.65
CA ALA A 424 -1.55 -9.21 1.19
C ALA A 424 -1.21 -9.70 2.61
N CYS A 425 0.06 -10.00 2.90
CA CYS A 425 0.52 -10.33 4.25
C CYS A 425 0.41 -9.12 5.20
N MET A 426 0.77 -7.91 4.74
CA MET A 426 0.57 -6.68 5.51
C MET A 426 -0.90 -6.43 5.84
N ASN A 427 -1.82 -6.83 4.94
CA ASN A 427 -3.27 -6.67 5.13
C ASN A 427 -3.80 -7.35 6.40
N ALA A 428 -3.05 -8.30 6.97
CA ALA A 428 -3.41 -8.95 8.23
C ALA A 428 -3.19 -8.08 9.48
N GLY A 429 -2.35 -7.05 9.42
CA GLY A 429 -2.07 -6.18 10.56
C GLY A 429 -2.12 -4.67 10.27
N THR A 430 -2.41 -4.29 9.02
CA THR A 430 -2.73 -2.92 8.62
C THR A 430 -3.52 -2.97 7.31
N GLY A 431 -4.50 -2.08 7.10
CA GLY A 431 -5.20 -1.99 5.81
C GLY A 431 -4.23 -1.75 4.63
N ALA A 432 -4.17 -2.68 3.68
CA ALA A 432 -3.21 -2.69 2.56
C ALA A 432 -3.88 -2.74 1.17
N ILE A 433 -5.20 -2.48 1.10
CA ILE A 433 -5.99 -2.62 -0.12
C ILE A 433 -5.44 -1.83 -1.31
N LEU A 434 -4.94 -0.61 -1.07
CA LEU A 434 -4.41 0.25 -2.14
C LEU A 434 -3.18 -0.39 -2.78
N GLN A 435 -2.27 -0.91 -1.97
CA GLN A 435 -1.04 -1.57 -2.40
C GLN A 435 -1.36 -2.88 -3.11
N MET A 436 -2.31 -3.65 -2.60
CA MET A 436 -2.78 -4.87 -3.26
C MET A 436 -3.37 -4.56 -4.64
N MET A 437 -4.26 -3.57 -4.76
CA MET A 437 -4.84 -3.17 -6.04
C MET A 437 -3.82 -2.61 -7.02
N LEU A 438 -2.86 -1.83 -6.51
CA LEU A 438 -1.76 -1.26 -7.29
C LEU A 438 -0.92 -2.37 -7.94
N TRP A 439 -0.49 -3.37 -7.15
CA TRP A 439 0.37 -4.43 -7.65
C TRP A 439 -0.41 -5.46 -8.48
N ALA A 440 -1.69 -5.69 -8.17
CA ALA A 440 -2.58 -6.48 -9.03
C ALA A 440 -2.78 -5.81 -10.40
N GLY A 441 -3.00 -4.49 -10.43
CA GLY A 441 -3.08 -3.71 -11.65
C GLY A 441 -1.80 -3.78 -12.47
N ALA A 442 -0.64 -3.63 -11.82
CA ALA A 442 0.67 -3.79 -12.46
C ALA A 442 0.84 -5.21 -13.05
N ALA A 443 0.44 -6.25 -12.32
CA ALA A 443 0.53 -7.64 -12.79
C ALA A 443 -0.30 -7.87 -14.06
N LEU A 444 -1.52 -7.32 -14.10
CA LEU A 444 -2.39 -7.36 -15.27
C LEU A 444 -1.80 -6.58 -16.46
N ALA A 445 -1.18 -5.43 -16.22
CA ALA A 445 -0.57 -4.64 -17.28
C ALA A 445 0.68 -5.30 -17.90
N TYR A 446 1.38 -6.13 -17.12
CA TYR A 446 2.53 -6.93 -17.57
C TYR A 446 2.16 -8.22 -18.31
N ALA A 447 0.86 -8.51 -18.48
CA ALA A 447 0.44 -9.67 -19.27
C ALA A 447 0.89 -9.51 -20.73
N PRO A 448 1.65 -10.47 -21.30
CA PRO A 448 2.04 -10.42 -22.71
C PRO A 448 0.77 -10.44 -23.56
N LYS A 449 0.47 -9.30 -24.19
CA LYS A 449 -0.60 -9.23 -25.16
C LYS A 449 -0.06 -9.87 -26.44
N LYS A 450 -0.70 -10.95 -26.91
CA LYS A 450 -0.54 -11.38 -28.30
C LYS A 450 -0.67 -10.13 -29.17
N HIS A 451 0.32 -9.87 -30.02
CA HIS A 451 0.47 -8.69 -30.86
C HIS A 451 -0.88 -8.07 -31.31
N ILE A 452 -1.30 -6.97 -30.66
CA ILE A 452 -2.37 -6.08 -31.14
C ILE A 452 -1.82 -4.66 -31.41
N TYR A 453 -0.53 -4.42 -31.19
CA TYR A 453 0.09 -3.09 -31.35
C TYR A 453 0.90 -2.91 -32.64
N ALA A 454 0.56 -3.64 -33.72
CA ALA A 454 1.13 -3.35 -35.03
C ALA A 454 0.40 -2.20 -35.79
N SER A 455 -0.71 -1.65 -35.29
CA SER A 455 -1.54 -0.75 -36.11
C SER A 455 -2.07 0.54 -35.47
N SER A 456 -1.63 0.96 -34.26
CA SER A 456 -2.18 2.18 -33.65
C SER A 456 -1.20 3.14 -32.97
N VAL A 457 0.10 2.95 -33.13
CA VAL A 457 1.07 4.02 -32.84
C VAL A 457 1.46 4.63 -34.18
N ARG A 458 0.75 5.67 -34.62
CA ARG A 458 1.28 6.53 -35.69
C ARG A 458 2.62 7.08 -35.17
N PRO A 459 3.73 6.92 -35.90
CA PRO A 459 4.97 7.59 -35.53
C PRO A 459 4.69 9.10 -35.46
N ARG A 460 5.28 9.76 -34.46
CA ARG A 460 5.31 11.23 -34.43
C ARG A 460 5.80 11.73 -35.79
N PRO A 461 5.16 12.72 -36.43
CA PRO A 461 5.79 13.38 -37.56
C PRO A 461 7.14 13.92 -37.07
N SER A 462 8.21 13.58 -37.78
CA SER A 462 9.51 14.18 -37.55
C SER A 462 9.40 15.69 -37.78
N LEU A 463 10.12 16.47 -36.98
CA LEU A 463 10.23 17.93 -37.13
C LEU A 463 10.71 18.34 -38.54
N ASP A 464 11.31 17.43 -39.30
CA ASP A 464 11.72 17.64 -40.70
C ASP A 464 10.54 17.79 -41.68
N SER A 465 9.33 17.37 -41.29
CA SER A 465 8.12 17.49 -42.13
C SER A 465 7.44 18.86 -42.05
N LEU A 466 7.93 19.78 -41.21
CA LEU A 466 7.39 21.13 -41.04
C LEU A 466 8.22 22.22 -41.77
N VAL A 467 9.30 21.84 -42.47
CA VAL A 467 10.15 22.80 -43.19
C VAL A 467 10.15 22.50 -44.69
N GLN A 468 8.97 22.56 -45.32
CA GLN A 468 8.85 22.73 -46.77
C GLN A 468 7.71 23.69 -47.09
N PHE A 469 7.92 24.97 -46.73
CA PHE A 469 7.19 26.08 -47.35
C PHE A 469 8.11 26.66 -48.44
N ARG A 470 7.87 26.28 -49.71
CA ARG A 470 8.37 27.06 -50.86
C ARG A 470 7.28 28.07 -51.24
N PRO A 471 7.62 29.35 -51.46
CA PRO A 471 6.65 30.33 -51.92
C PRO A 471 6.27 30.05 -53.39
N PRO A 472 5.04 30.39 -53.81
CA PRO A 472 4.62 30.27 -55.20
C PRO A 472 5.30 31.35 -56.05
N VAL A 473 5.61 30.98 -57.29
CA VAL A 473 6.19 31.83 -58.35
C VAL A 473 5.17 32.84 -58.84
#